data_AF-A0A1G7LQL5-F1
#
_entry.id   AF-A0A1G7LQL5-F1
#
_cell.length_a   1.000
_cell.length_b   1.000
_cell.length_c   1.000
_cell.angle_alpha   90.00
_cell.angle_beta   90.00
_cell.angle_gamma   90.00
#
_symmetry.space_group_name_H-M   'P 1'
#
loop_
_entity.id
_entity.type
_entity.pdbx_description
1 polymer ?
#
loop_
_entity_poly.entity_id
_entity_poly.type
_entity_poly.pdbx_seq_one_letter_code
_entity_poly.pdbx_strand_id
1 'polypeptide(L)'
;MGDELPLFVSVNADEWAYLSRRLRYLESLVLRVVRNREGLLEWQSAADLEALRLPGLPASRSAIARKAAVEKWARVVERGKGGLRFLYHVSALPPRAFDALVARILDLPPMDTEVEGLFDLPAPPLPEVLPSNTAPAWVLPLMRIMRTEGSDIGRAWRELRHHTPEDVTLPDPEEAARVLIRLGLA
;
A
#
# COMPACT_ATOMS: atom_id res chain seq x y z
N MET A 1 -31.14 14.68 25.54
CA MET A 1 -29.90 14.02 26.00
C MET A 1 -29.47 13.15 24.84
N GLY A 2 -28.41 13.53 24.13
CA GLY A 2 -28.00 12.85 22.89
C GLY A 2 -27.43 11.47 23.19
N ASP A 3 -28.01 10.47 22.54
CA ASP A 3 -27.72 9.04 22.70
C ASP A 3 -26.54 8.65 21.77
N GLU A 4 -25.42 9.36 21.88
CA GLU A 4 -24.22 9.05 21.11
C GLU A 4 -23.50 7.87 21.76
N LEU A 5 -23.67 6.68 21.18
CA LEU A 5 -22.83 5.52 21.48
C LEU A 5 -21.43 5.78 20.91
N PRO A 6 -20.40 5.95 21.76
CA PRO A 6 -19.04 6.09 21.26
C PRO A 6 -18.60 4.76 20.63
N LEU A 7 -18.59 4.70 19.30
CA LEU A 7 -18.13 3.54 18.52
C LEU A 7 -16.60 3.42 18.48
N PHE A 8 -15.88 4.31 19.17
CA PHE A 8 -14.43 4.34 19.20
C PHE A 8 -13.92 4.32 20.64
N VAL A 9 -12.88 3.53 20.88
CA VAL A 9 -12.14 3.47 22.15
C VAL A 9 -10.69 3.88 21.85
N SER A 10 -10.15 4.78 22.67
CA SER A 10 -8.73 5.10 22.64
C SER A 10 -7.94 4.06 23.44
N VAL A 11 -6.92 3.50 22.81
CA VAL A 11 -5.99 2.55 23.43
C VAL A 11 -4.59 3.15 23.36
N ASN A 12 -3.79 2.94 24.42
CA ASN A 12 -2.40 3.38 24.42
C ASN A 12 -1.62 2.67 23.28
N ALA A 13 -0.72 3.39 22.60
CA ALA A 13 0.02 2.85 21.46
C ALA A 13 0.91 1.64 21.84
N ASP A 14 1.54 1.65 23.01
CA ASP A 14 2.38 0.55 23.48
C ASP A 14 1.55 -0.69 23.82
N GLU A 15 0.38 -0.48 24.43
CA GLU A 15 -0.59 -1.55 24.71
C GLU A 15 -1.14 -2.15 23.41
N TRP A 16 -1.52 -1.30 22.45
CA TRP A 16 -1.98 -1.74 21.13
C TRP A 16 -0.89 -2.52 20.39
N ALA A 17 0.36 -2.07 20.43
CA ALA A 17 1.50 -2.78 19.83
C ALA A 17 1.74 -4.15 20.48
N TYR A 18 1.67 -4.22 21.82
CA TYR A 18 1.77 -5.48 22.56
C TYR A 18 0.65 -6.45 22.17
N LEU A 19 -0.61 -5.98 22.17
CA LEU A 19 -1.79 -6.79 21.84
C LEU A 19 -1.73 -7.30 20.40
N SER A 20 -1.40 -6.42 19.45
CA SER A 20 -1.30 -6.78 18.03
C SER A 20 -0.22 -7.83 17.78
N ARG A 21 0.96 -7.69 18.42
CA ARG A 21 2.02 -8.71 18.32
C ARG A 21 1.61 -10.02 18.97
N ARG A 22 0.98 -9.98 20.14
CA ARG A 22 0.52 -11.19 20.81
C ARG A 22 -0.54 -11.91 19.98
N LEU A 23 -1.49 -11.19 19.39
CA LEU A 23 -2.50 -11.76 18.49
C LEU A 23 -1.84 -12.46 17.30
N ARG A 24 -0.93 -11.78 16.60
CA ARG A 24 -0.22 -12.35 15.45
C ARG A 24 0.59 -13.61 15.80
N TYR A 25 1.22 -13.61 16.98
CA TYR A 25 1.91 -14.80 17.50
C TYR A 25 0.93 -15.96 17.73
N LEU A 26 -0.20 -15.70 18.40
CA LEU A 26 -1.23 -16.70 18.67
C LEU A 26 -1.87 -17.25 17.39
N GLU A 27 -2.16 -16.40 16.41
CA GLU A 27 -2.63 -16.82 15.08
C GLU A 27 -1.64 -17.78 14.41
N SER A 28 -0.35 -17.44 14.46
CA SER A 28 0.71 -18.27 13.91
C SER A 28 0.83 -19.60 14.66
N LEU A 29 0.66 -19.60 15.99
CA LEU A 29 0.63 -20.81 16.79
C LEU A 29 -0.55 -21.72 16.47
N VAL A 30 -1.75 -21.15 16.26
CA VAL A 30 -2.92 -21.95 15.88
C VAL A 30 -2.64 -22.68 14.57
N LEU A 31 -2.08 -21.99 13.57
CA LEU A 31 -1.67 -22.62 12.30
C LEU A 31 -0.63 -23.74 12.51
N ARG A 32 0.37 -23.50 13.37
CA ARG A 32 1.40 -24.51 13.73
C ARG A 32 0.81 -25.73 14.42
N VAL A 33 -0.03 -25.54 15.43
CA VAL A 33 -0.61 -26.64 16.24
C VAL A 33 -1.53 -27.51 15.38
N VAL A 34 -2.34 -26.90 14.50
CA VAL A 34 -3.16 -27.64 13.53
C VAL A 34 -2.29 -28.47 12.60
N ARG A 35 -1.14 -27.95 12.16
CA ARG A 35 -0.24 -28.63 11.21
C ARG A 35 0.62 -29.72 11.85
N ASN A 36 1.25 -29.44 13.00
CA ASN A 36 2.36 -30.23 13.54
C ASN A 36 2.14 -30.72 14.99
N ARG A 37 1.06 -30.32 15.67
CA ARG A 37 0.74 -30.68 17.08
C ARG A 37 1.84 -30.40 18.13
N GLU A 38 2.85 -29.61 17.80
CA GLU A 38 3.89 -29.19 18.74
C GLU A 38 3.50 -27.88 19.43
N GLY A 39 3.70 -27.84 20.76
CA GLY A 39 3.43 -26.66 21.58
C GLY A 39 4.65 -25.75 21.67
N LEU A 40 4.48 -24.48 21.30
CA LEU A 40 5.47 -23.42 21.56
C LEU A 40 4.96 -22.52 22.69
N LEU A 41 5.87 -22.11 23.58
CA LEU A 41 5.56 -21.33 24.77
C LEU A 41 5.63 -19.83 24.48
N GLU A 42 4.66 -19.05 24.95
CA GLU A 42 4.68 -17.58 24.92
C GLU A 42 5.83 -16.98 25.75
N TRP A 43 6.32 -17.73 26.74
CA TRP A 43 7.35 -17.33 27.69
C TRP A 43 8.61 -18.16 27.47
N GLN A 44 9.72 -17.49 27.17
CA GLN A 44 11.00 -18.13 26.86
C GLN A 44 12.12 -17.62 27.75
N SER A 45 13.02 -18.51 28.18
CA SER A 45 14.21 -18.11 28.92
C SER A 45 15.24 -17.46 27.98
N ALA A 46 16.20 -16.73 28.55
CA ALA A 46 17.32 -16.20 27.76
C ALA A 46 18.15 -17.31 27.06
N ALA A 47 18.17 -18.52 27.62
CA ALA A 47 18.85 -19.66 27.01
C ALA A 47 18.06 -20.21 25.81
N ASP A 48 16.73 -20.25 25.89
CA ASP A 48 15.89 -20.67 24.76
C ASP A 48 16.01 -19.67 23.60
N LEU A 49 15.96 -18.37 23.91
CA LEU A 49 16.14 -17.30 22.93
C LEU A 49 17.53 -17.31 22.28
N GLU A 50 18.57 -17.62 23.04
CA GLU A 50 19.94 -17.82 22.53
C GLU A 50 20.00 -19.01 21.57
N ALA A 51 19.37 -20.13 21.92
CA ALA A 51 19.32 -21.33 21.07
C ALA A 51 18.58 -21.07 19.75
N LEU A 52 17.56 -20.20 19.75
CA LEU A 52 16.84 -19.82 18.54
C LEU A 52 17.67 -18.97 17.57
N ARG A 53 18.73 -18.29 18.03
CA ARG A 53 19.61 -17.43 17.21
C ARG A 53 18.83 -16.49 16.28
N LEU A 54 17.82 -15.82 16.83
CA LEU A 54 16.97 -14.93 16.04
C LEU A 54 17.74 -13.67 15.63
N PRO A 55 17.55 -13.16 14.41
CA PRO A 55 18.17 -11.92 13.95
C PRO A 55 17.75 -10.73 14.84
N GLY A 56 18.70 -9.86 15.15
CA GLY A 56 18.47 -8.71 16.03
C GLY A 56 18.48 -9.02 17.53
N LEU A 57 18.63 -10.28 17.93
CA LEU A 57 18.99 -10.63 19.31
C LEU A 57 20.51 -10.71 19.49
N PRO A 58 21.04 -10.32 20.66
CA PRO A 58 22.41 -10.60 21.02
C PRO A 58 22.71 -12.11 21.00
N ALA A 59 23.93 -12.48 20.65
CA ALA A 59 24.34 -13.88 20.50
C ALA A 59 24.52 -14.65 21.81
N SER A 60 24.48 -13.98 22.97
CA SER A 60 24.69 -14.62 24.27
C SER A 60 23.54 -14.40 25.24
N ARG A 61 23.21 -15.42 26.05
CA ARG A 61 22.15 -15.35 27.08
C ARG A 61 22.29 -14.14 28.01
N SER A 62 23.51 -13.79 28.41
CA SER A 62 23.78 -12.67 29.32
C SER A 62 23.52 -11.32 28.64
N ALA A 63 23.83 -11.21 27.35
CA ALA A 63 23.56 -10.01 26.57
C ALA A 63 22.06 -9.87 26.26
N ILE A 64 21.36 -10.98 26.02
CA ILE A 64 19.89 -11.01 25.87
C ILE A 64 19.23 -10.51 27.16
N ALA A 65 19.62 -11.06 28.32
CA ALA A 65 19.09 -10.63 29.62
C ALA A 65 19.34 -9.14 29.90
N ARG A 66 20.54 -8.64 29.54
CA ARG A 66 20.87 -7.22 29.66
C ARG A 66 19.99 -6.34 28.75
N LYS A 67 19.82 -6.72 27.49
CA LYS A 67 18.95 -6.01 26.55
C LYS A 67 17.50 -5.99 27.04
N ALA A 68 17.00 -7.13 27.50
CA ALA A 68 15.65 -7.24 28.07
C ALA A 68 15.44 -6.35 29.30
N ALA A 69 16.48 -6.17 30.13
CA ALA A 69 16.42 -5.26 31.27
C ALA A 69 16.39 -3.78 30.84
N VAL A 70 17.23 -3.41 29.87
CA VAL A 70 17.27 -2.04 29.32
C VAL A 70 15.96 -1.66 28.64
N GLU A 71 15.41 -2.58 27.84
CA GLU A 71 14.16 -2.38 27.09
C GLU A 71 12.91 -2.77 27.90
N LYS A 72 13.08 -3.13 29.18
CA LYS A 72 12.00 -3.44 30.13
C LYS A 72 11.00 -4.48 29.59
N TRP A 73 11.50 -5.56 28.98
CA TRP A 73 10.65 -6.61 28.44
C TRP A 73 9.77 -7.23 29.52
N ALA A 74 8.53 -7.55 29.15
CA ALA A 74 7.61 -8.29 30.01
C ALA A 74 8.28 -9.61 30.43
N ARG A 75 8.34 -9.83 31.75
CA ARG A 75 9.04 -10.98 32.33
C ARG A 75 8.25 -11.62 33.47
N VAL A 76 8.37 -12.93 33.59
CA VAL A 76 7.86 -13.73 34.71
C VAL A 76 9.03 -14.42 35.40
N VAL A 77 8.93 -14.60 36.71
CA VAL A 77 9.92 -15.35 37.49
C VAL A 77 9.38 -16.75 37.75
N GLU A 78 10.17 -17.76 37.44
CA GLU A 78 9.84 -19.15 37.71
C GLU A 78 10.91 -19.79 38.60
N ARG A 79 10.49 -20.70 39.49
CA ARG A 79 11.42 -21.48 40.30
C ARG A 79 11.82 -22.74 39.53
N GLY A 80 13.10 -22.84 39.20
CA GLY A 80 13.69 -24.03 38.59
C GLY A 80 14.61 -24.78 39.56
N LYS A 81 15.14 -25.93 39.10
CA LYS A 81 16.07 -26.78 39.88
C LYS A 81 17.35 -26.05 40.33
N GLY A 82 17.73 -24.96 39.66
CA GLY A 82 18.92 -24.15 39.94
C GLY A 82 18.65 -22.75 40.50
N GLY A 83 17.44 -22.49 41.00
CA GLY A 83 17.04 -21.19 41.54
C GLY A 83 16.01 -20.46 40.68
N LEU A 84 15.92 -19.13 40.83
CA LEU A 84 14.99 -18.29 40.09
C LEU A 84 15.48 -18.11 38.65
N ARG A 85 14.60 -18.38 37.68
CA ARG A 85 14.82 -18.08 36.26
C ARG A 85 13.84 -17.00 35.80
N PHE A 86 14.33 -16.10 34.96
CA PHE A 86 13.48 -15.13 34.27
C PHE A 86 13.06 -15.68 32.92
N LEU A 87 11.76 -15.66 32.65
CA LEU A 87 11.19 -15.89 31.33
C LEU A 87 10.73 -14.55 30.74
N TYR A 88 10.87 -14.40 29.44
CA TYR A 88 10.52 -13.20 28.69
C TYR A 88 9.40 -13.53 27.71
N HIS A 89 8.45 -12.61 27.59
CA HIS A 89 7.34 -12.78 26.65
C HIS A 89 7.79 -12.52 25.21
N VAL A 90 7.38 -13.37 24.27
CA VAL A 90 7.76 -13.26 22.85
C VAL A 90 7.34 -11.94 22.19
N SER A 91 6.22 -11.33 22.59
CA SER A 91 5.79 -10.03 22.02
C SER A 91 6.68 -8.84 22.40
N ALA A 92 7.50 -8.99 23.45
CA ALA A 92 8.45 -7.97 23.89
C ALA A 92 9.77 -8.04 23.09
N LEU A 93 9.95 -9.04 22.22
CA LEU A 93 11.14 -9.16 21.39
C LEU A 93 11.28 -7.96 20.44
N PRO A 94 12.51 -7.63 20.00
CA PRO A 94 12.74 -6.64 18.97
C PRO A 94 12.00 -7.03 17.68
N PRO A 95 11.51 -6.06 16.88
CA PRO A 95 10.68 -6.34 15.71
C PRO A 95 11.26 -7.42 14.78
N ARG A 96 12.54 -7.30 14.40
CA ARG A 96 13.21 -8.29 13.54
C ARG A 96 13.26 -9.69 14.14
N ALA A 97 13.48 -9.79 15.45
CA ALA A 97 13.52 -11.08 16.14
C ALA A 97 12.12 -11.71 16.21
N PHE A 98 11.10 -10.88 16.47
CA PHE A 98 9.70 -11.31 16.49
C PHE A 98 9.24 -11.80 15.12
N ASP A 99 9.52 -11.04 14.06
CA ASP A 99 9.14 -11.41 12.69
C ASP A 99 9.82 -12.70 12.25
N ALA A 100 11.10 -12.87 12.57
CA ALA A 100 11.84 -14.11 12.29
C ALA A 100 11.31 -15.31 13.10
N LEU A 101 10.87 -15.08 14.35
CA LEU A 101 10.21 -16.12 15.15
C LEU A 101 8.90 -16.54 14.49
N VAL A 102 8.05 -15.60 14.09
CA VAL A 102 6.78 -15.86 13.39
C VAL A 102 7.03 -16.60 12.07
N ALA A 103 7.98 -16.14 11.25
CA ALA A 103 8.32 -16.79 9.99
C ALA A 103 8.76 -18.25 10.21
N ARG A 104 9.57 -18.52 11.23
CA ARG A 104 10.00 -19.87 11.58
C ARG A 104 8.84 -20.76 12.06
N ILE A 105 7.89 -20.21 12.82
CA ILE A 105 6.68 -20.94 13.25
C ILE A 105 5.87 -21.38 12.03
N LEU A 106 5.73 -20.49 11.05
CA LEU A 106 4.95 -20.73 9.83
C LEU A 106 5.72 -21.52 8.75
N ASP A 107 6.96 -21.94 9.04
CA ASP A 107 7.88 -22.58 8.07
C ASP A 107 8.03 -21.76 6.77
N LEU A 108 8.02 -20.42 6.89
CA LEU A 108 8.22 -19.52 5.76
C LEU A 108 9.71 -19.46 5.37
N PRO A 109 10.02 -19.28 4.07
CA PRO A 109 11.39 -19.04 3.66
C PRO A 109 11.96 -17.79 4.38
N PRO A 110 13.28 -17.74 4.64
CA PRO A 110 13.89 -16.56 5.22
C PRO A 110 13.58 -15.33 4.35
N MET A 111 13.12 -14.24 4.97
CA MET A 111 12.73 -13.01 4.26
C MET A 111 13.91 -12.38 3.48
N ASP A 112 15.15 -12.74 3.81
CA ASP A 112 16.37 -12.24 3.16
C ASP A 112 16.75 -13.05 1.90
N THR A 113 15.99 -14.09 1.57
CA THR A 113 16.23 -14.94 0.39
C THR A 113 15.50 -14.34 -0.81
N GLU A 114 16.25 -13.57 -1.61
CA GLU A 114 15.99 -13.28 -3.02
C GLU A 114 14.64 -12.63 -3.35
N VAL A 115 14.59 -11.31 -3.22
CA VAL A 115 13.59 -10.46 -3.90
C VAL A 115 14.10 -10.02 -5.28
N GLU A 116 15.23 -10.56 -5.74
CA GLU A 116 15.92 -10.17 -6.99
C GLU A 116 15.13 -10.49 -8.27
N GLY A 117 13.98 -11.17 -8.19
CA GLY A 117 13.06 -11.36 -9.32
C GLY A 117 11.60 -11.01 -9.05
N LEU A 118 11.23 -10.58 -7.84
CA LEU A 118 9.82 -10.31 -7.51
C LEU A 118 9.33 -8.96 -8.10
N PHE A 119 10.26 -8.10 -8.50
CA PHE A 119 9.99 -6.79 -9.10
C PHE A 119 10.32 -6.72 -10.60
N ASP A 120 10.60 -7.86 -11.26
CA ASP A 120 10.62 -7.95 -12.73
C ASP A 120 9.18 -7.92 -13.27
N LEU A 121 8.48 -6.84 -12.96
CA LEU A 121 7.21 -6.54 -13.58
C LEU A 121 7.48 -6.27 -15.07
N PRO A 122 6.73 -6.90 -15.99
CA PRO A 122 6.82 -6.52 -17.40
C PRO A 122 6.54 -5.02 -17.50
N ALA A 123 7.35 -4.31 -18.30
CA ALA A 123 7.16 -2.88 -18.52
C ALA A 123 5.69 -2.65 -18.90
N PRO A 124 4.98 -1.71 -18.24
CA PRO A 124 3.61 -1.43 -18.60
C PRO A 124 3.56 -1.07 -20.09
N PRO A 125 2.55 -1.56 -20.83
CA PRO A 125 2.41 -1.20 -22.23
C PRO A 125 2.38 0.33 -22.33
N LEU A 126 3.14 0.87 -23.29
CA LEU A 126 3.13 2.31 -23.56
C LEU A 126 1.67 2.76 -23.70
N PRO A 127 1.26 3.88 -23.06
CA PRO A 127 -0.10 4.35 -23.17
C PRO A 127 -0.45 4.51 -24.65
N GLU A 128 -1.58 3.94 -25.08
CA GLU A 128 -2.10 4.13 -26.42
C GLU A 128 -2.19 5.64 -26.67
N VAL A 129 -1.56 6.11 -27.76
CA VAL A 129 -1.66 7.50 -28.19
C VAL A 129 -3.12 7.73 -28.56
N LEU A 130 -3.89 8.29 -27.63
CA LEU A 130 -5.26 8.70 -27.91
C LEU A 130 -5.20 9.68 -29.10
N PRO A 131 -6.07 9.50 -30.12
CA PRO A 131 -6.14 10.45 -31.21
C PRO A 131 -6.45 11.84 -30.62
N SER A 132 -5.64 12.82 -31.00
CA SER A 132 -5.81 14.21 -30.55
C SER A 132 -7.22 14.65 -30.90
N ASN A 133 -8.09 14.76 -29.89
CA ASN A 133 -9.46 15.24 -30.05
C ASN A 133 -9.47 16.77 -30.13
N THR A 134 -8.66 17.32 -31.03
CA THR A 134 -8.62 18.76 -31.31
C THR A 134 -9.57 19.04 -32.47
N ALA A 135 -10.66 19.75 -32.16
CA ALA A 135 -11.48 20.37 -33.20
C ALA A 135 -10.57 21.29 -34.05
N PRO A 136 -10.69 21.27 -35.39
CA PRO A 136 -9.88 22.14 -36.25
C PRO A 136 -10.00 23.61 -35.85
N ALA A 137 -8.93 24.38 -36.02
CA ALA A 137 -8.82 25.77 -35.54
C ALA A 137 -9.94 26.71 -36.05
N TRP A 138 -10.57 26.38 -37.19
CA TRP A 138 -11.68 27.13 -37.79
C TRP A 138 -13.05 26.87 -37.14
N VAL A 139 -13.21 25.81 -36.35
CA VAL A 139 -14.51 25.42 -35.76
C VAL A 139 -14.97 26.43 -34.71
N LEU A 140 -14.07 26.92 -33.85
CA LEU A 140 -14.42 27.88 -32.80
C LEU A 140 -14.84 29.26 -33.35
N PRO A 141 -14.11 29.86 -34.32
CA PRO A 141 -14.57 31.07 -35.00
C PRO A 141 -15.95 30.89 -35.65
N LEU A 142 -16.21 29.76 -36.31
CA LEU A 142 -17.51 29.48 -36.93
C LEU A 142 -18.65 29.45 -35.89
N MET A 143 -18.47 28.74 -34.78
CA MET A 143 -19.45 28.71 -33.69
C MET A 143 -19.70 30.09 -33.09
N ARG A 144 -18.67 30.96 -33.05
CA ARG A 144 -18.81 32.33 -32.55
C ARG A 144 -19.70 33.16 -33.47
N ILE A 145 -19.53 33.07 -34.79
CA ILE A 145 -20.35 33.77 -35.80
C ILE A 145 -21.80 33.28 -35.75
N MET A 146 -22.00 31.95 -35.71
CA MET A 146 -23.35 31.37 -35.61
C MET A 146 -24.09 31.81 -34.34
N ARG A 147 -23.36 32.03 -33.24
CA ARG A 147 -23.93 32.53 -31.98
C ARG A 147 -24.31 34.01 -32.04
N THR A 148 -23.61 34.84 -32.82
CA THR A 148 -23.85 36.29 -32.89
C THR A 148 -24.82 36.70 -33.99
N GLU A 149 -24.84 35.99 -35.12
CA GLU A 149 -25.55 36.42 -36.34
C GLU A 149 -26.73 35.52 -36.76
N GLY A 150 -26.97 34.44 -36.02
CA GLY A 150 -28.08 33.51 -36.26
C GLY A 150 -27.66 32.19 -36.91
N SER A 151 -28.61 31.25 -37.00
CA SER A 151 -28.39 29.83 -37.32
C SER A 151 -28.13 29.49 -38.80
N ASP A 152 -27.82 30.47 -39.65
CA ASP A 152 -27.52 30.23 -41.07
C ASP A 152 -26.03 29.88 -41.26
N ILE A 153 -25.76 28.58 -41.32
CA ILE A 153 -24.41 28.00 -41.52
C ILE A 153 -23.78 28.49 -42.84
N GLY A 154 -24.56 28.63 -43.91
CA GLY A 154 -24.06 29.03 -45.23
C GLY A 154 -23.65 30.50 -45.29
N ARG A 155 -24.28 31.35 -44.48
CA ARG A 155 -23.84 32.74 -44.27
C ARG A 155 -22.61 32.79 -43.36
N ALA A 156 -22.63 32.08 -42.23
CA ALA A 156 -21.52 32.06 -41.28
C ALA A 156 -20.20 31.53 -41.92
N TRP A 157 -20.30 30.56 -42.83
CA TRP A 157 -19.15 30.03 -43.57
C TRP A 157 -18.50 31.05 -44.51
N ARG A 158 -19.29 31.95 -45.12
CA ARG A 158 -18.77 33.02 -45.99
C ARG A 158 -18.04 34.10 -45.20
N GLU A 159 -18.53 34.41 -44.00
CA GLU A 159 -17.92 35.39 -43.10
C GLU A 159 -16.68 34.83 -42.38
N LEU A 160 -16.57 33.51 -42.24
CA LEU A 160 -15.47 32.83 -41.55
C LEU A 160 -14.07 33.24 -42.05
N ARG A 161 -13.93 33.52 -43.36
CA ARG A 161 -12.66 33.97 -43.97
C ARG A 161 -12.15 35.28 -43.40
N HIS A 162 -13.05 36.18 -42.97
CA HIS A 162 -12.70 37.48 -42.40
C HIS A 162 -12.40 37.41 -40.89
N HIS A 163 -12.72 36.28 -40.24
CA HIS A 163 -12.61 36.08 -38.79
C HIS A 163 -11.59 35.01 -38.39
N THR A 164 -10.89 34.42 -39.35
CA THR A 164 -9.86 33.41 -39.11
C THR A 164 -8.47 34.00 -39.38
N PRO A 165 -7.44 33.73 -38.56
CA PRO A 165 -6.09 34.19 -38.82
C PRO A 165 -5.52 33.63 -40.14
N GLU A 166 -4.61 34.37 -40.79
CA GLU A 166 -4.08 34.05 -42.14
C GLU A 166 -3.30 32.72 -42.25
N ASP A 167 -2.92 32.12 -41.11
CA ASP A 167 -2.18 30.87 -41.02
C ASP A 167 -3.06 29.60 -41.00
N VAL A 168 -4.39 29.76 -40.93
CA VAL A 168 -5.32 28.62 -40.89
C VAL A 168 -5.85 28.31 -42.29
N THR A 169 -5.56 27.11 -42.79
CA THR A 169 -6.14 26.61 -44.03
C THR A 169 -7.60 26.21 -43.81
N LEU A 170 -8.53 26.88 -44.51
CA LEU A 170 -9.95 26.51 -44.48
C LEU A 170 -10.21 25.33 -45.43
N PRO A 171 -10.89 24.27 -44.97
CA PRO A 171 -11.23 23.14 -45.83
C PRO A 171 -12.32 23.50 -46.85
N ASP A 172 -12.55 22.61 -47.81
CA ASP A 172 -13.66 22.75 -48.77
C ASP A 172 -15.03 22.62 -48.05
N PRO A 173 -16.13 23.24 -48.52
CA PRO A 173 -17.42 23.16 -47.84
C PRO A 173 -17.93 21.72 -47.61
N GLU A 174 -17.63 20.79 -48.51
CA GLU A 174 -18.01 19.38 -48.34
C GLU A 174 -17.18 18.66 -47.26
N GLU A 175 -15.91 19.04 -47.11
CA GLU A 175 -15.02 18.55 -46.05
C GLU A 175 -15.38 19.16 -44.69
N ALA A 176 -15.72 20.45 -44.67
CA ALA A 176 -16.21 21.14 -43.48
C ALA A 176 -17.50 20.51 -42.93
N ALA A 177 -18.47 20.18 -43.80
CA ALA A 177 -19.71 19.52 -43.41
C ALA A 177 -19.44 18.16 -42.73
N ARG A 178 -18.52 17.36 -43.29
CA ARG A 178 -18.12 16.07 -42.69
C ARG A 178 -17.51 16.24 -41.31
N VAL A 179 -16.69 17.27 -41.10
CA VAL A 179 -16.10 17.59 -39.80
C VAL A 179 -17.18 18.03 -38.79
N LEU A 180 -18.13 18.87 -39.18
CA LEU A 180 -19.20 19.34 -38.30
C LEU A 180 -20.13 18.20 -37.86
N ILE A 181 -20.51 17.31 -38.78
CA ILE A 181 -21.30 16.10 -38.48
C ILE A 181 -20.53 15.21 -37.51
N ARG A 182 -19.23 14.98 -37.75
CA ARG A 182 -18.38 14.18 -36.86
C ARG A 182 -18.28 14.76 -35.44
N LEU A 183 -18.37 16.09 -35.31
CA LEU A 183 -18.34 16.80 -34.03
C LEU A 183 -19.75 16.96 -33.40
N GLY A 184 -20.82 16.51 -34.06
CA GLY A 184 -22.19 16.63 -33.58
C GLY A 184 -22.73 18.06 -33.58
N LEU A 185 -22.21 18.92 -34.46
CA LEU A 185 -22.55 20.35 -34.53
C LEU A 185 -23.54 20.71 -35.64
N ALA A 186 -23.90 19.75 -36.51
CA ALA A 186 -24.82 19.89 -37.64
C ALA A 186 -25.69 18.65 -37.79
#